data_AF-A0A7Y4WEI9-F1
#
_entry.id   AF-A0A7Y4WEI9-F1
#
_cell.length_a   1.000
_cell.length_b   1.000
_cell.length_c   1.000
_cell.angle_alpha   90.00
_cell.angle_beta   90.00
_cell.angle_gamma   90.00
#
_symmetry.space_group_name_H-M   'P 1'
#
loop_
_entity.id
_entity.type
_entity.pdbx_description
1 polymer ?
#
loop_
_entity_poly.entity_id
_entity_poly.type
_entity_poly.pdbx_seq_one_letter_code
_entity_poly.pdbx_strand_id
1 'polypeptide(L)'
;MAAGTTHSILGRARAALERGRGAEAAKLLTPIARSGAMNREDELSVRAALAEAWLLQDDLPQAAASLGRPPDSIREPIGDATLSMLWRLHGRVAFARGDKSRAIALHARALKHADLAHDSRAIGLARYELAHCYRQVGDSGIVREHLTQAAAALHAAGERRH
;
A
#
# COMPACT_ATOMS: atom_id res chain seq x y z
N MET A 1 -16.38 20.11 -10.30
CA MET A 1 -16.40 19.14 -11.42
C MET A 1 -15.14 18.28 -11.54
N ALA A 2 -13.93 18.74 -11.14
CA ALA A 2 -12.70 17.94 -11.26
C ALA A 2 -12.59 16.74 -10.29
N ALA A 3 -13.08 16.88 -9.04
CA ALA A 3 -12.95 15.84 -8.02
C ALA A 3 -13.65 14.51 -8.37
N GLY A 4 -14.83 14.57 -8.99
CA GLY A 4 -15.59 13.37 -9.38
C GLY A 4 -14.88 12.53 -10.44
N THR A 5 -14.17 13.17 -11.36
CA THR A 5 -13.38 12.49 -12.40
C THR A 5 -12.17 11.76 -11.79
N THR A 6 -11.48 12.38 -10.83
CA THR A 6 -10.35 11.75 -10.13
C THR A 6 -10.79 10.50 -9.37
N HIS A 7 -11.90 10.58 -8.63
CA HIS A 7 -12.43 9.44 -7.86
C HIS A 7 -12.83 8.28 -8.78
N SER A 8 -13.47 8.57 -9.92
CA SER A 8 -13.83 7.54 -10.91
C SER A 8 -12.61 6.84 -11.51
N ILE A 9 -11.57 7.61 -11.87
CA ILE A 9 -10.35 7.02 -12.46
C ILE A 9 -9.57 6.23 -11.40
N LEU A 10 -9.50 6.72 -10.17
CA LEU A 10 -8.89 6.00 -9.05
C LEU A 10 -9.62 4.67 -8.78
N GLY A 11 -10.95 4.66 -8.80
CA GLY A 11 -11.75 3.44 -8.66
C GLY A 11 -11.44 2.40 -9.74
N ARG A 12 -11.37 2.84 -11.01
CA ARG A 12 -10.99 1.98 -12.15
C ARG A 12 -9.57 1.45 -12.03
N ALA A 13 -8.63 2.30 -11.62
CA ALA A 13 -7.24 1.92 -11.41
C ALA A 13 -7.11 0.88 -10.29
N ARG A 14 -7.82 1.07 -9.15
CA ARG A 14 -7.87 0.10 -8.05
C ARG A 14 -8.42 -1.25 -8.51
N ALA A 15 -9.49 -1.25 -9.30
CA ALA A 15 -10.02 -2.50 -9.87
C ALA A 15 -9.03 -3.17 -10.84
N ALA A 16 -8.17 -2.42 -11.54
CA ALA A 16 -7.10 -2.97 -12.36
C ALA A 16 -5.96 -3.55 -11.49
N LEU A 17 -5.57 -2.86 -10.42
CA LEU A 17 -4.58 -3.33 -9.44
C LEU A 17 -5.00 -4.63 -8.75
N GLU A 18 -6.26 -4.74 -8.34
CA GLU A 18 -6.80 -5.98 -7.73
C GLU A 18 -6.69 -7.20 -8.67
N ARG A 19 -6.61 -6.98 -9.98
CA ARG A 19 -6.43 -8.03 -11.01
C ARG A 19 -4.98 -8.14 -11.49
N GLY A 20 -4.03 -7.51 -10.82
CA GLY A 20 -2.60 -7.53 -11.17
C GLY A 20 -2.26 -6.72 -12.42
N ARG A 21 -3.16 -5.90 -12.95
CA ARG A 21 -2.97 -5.14 -14.20
C ARG A 21 -2.26 -3.80 -13.94
N GLY A 22 -1.01 -3.88 -13.48
CA GLY A 22 -0.18 -2.73 -13.12
C GLY A 22 -0.02 -1.71 -14.26
N ALA A 23 0.33 -2.17 -15.47
CA ALA A 23 0.52 -1.29 -16.63
C ALA A 23 -0.74 -0.48 -16.98
N GLU A 24 -1.93 -1.09 -16.88
CA GLU A 24 -3.19 -0.39 -17.12
C GLU A 24 -3.47 0.65 -16.03
N ALA A 25 -3.27 0.30 -14.76
CA ALA A 25 -3.44 1.24 -13.65
C ALA A 25 -2.48 2.44 -13.78
N ALA A 26 -1.22 2.20 -14.13
CA ALA A 26 -0.24 3.26 -14.35
C ALA A 26 -0.64 4.19 -15.50
N LYS A 27 -1.15 3.63 -16.62
CA LYS A 27 -1.66 4.41 -17.75
C LYS A 27 -2.84 5.32 -17.37
N LEU A 28 -3.72 4.84 -16.51
CA LEU A 28 -4.88 5.61 -16.01
C LEU A 28 -4.45 6.73 -15.05
N LEU A 29 -3.49 6.46 -14.16
CA LEU A 29 -3.13 7.37 -13.07
C LEU A 29 -2.09 8.42 -13.45
N THR A 30 -1.15 8.11 -14.36
CA THR A 30 -0.05 9.02 -14.75
C THR A 30 -0.53 10.41 -15.20
N PRO A 31 -1.56 10.56 -16.06
CA PRO A 31 -2.03 11.87 -16.48
C PRO A 31 -2.57 12.72 -15.33
N ILE A 32 -3.29 12.09 -14.39
CA ILE A 32 -3.90 12.79 -13.26
C ILE A 32 -2.83 13.23 -12.28
N ALA A 33 -1.86 12.36 -11.98
CA ALA A 33 -0.73 12.68 -11.12
C ALA A 33 0.06 13.91 -11.63
N ARG A 34 0.18 14.07 -12.95
CA ARG A 34 0.84 15.24 -13.57
C ARG A 34 0.01 16.52 -13.54
N SER A 35 -1.32 16.40 -13.55
CA SER A 35 -2.21 17.57 -13.59
C SER A 35 -2.18 18.40 -12.31
N GLY A 36 -1.79 17.81 -11.17
CA GLY A 36 -1.59 18.49 -9.87
C GLY A 36 -2.86 19.08 -9.23
N ALA A 37 -4.00 19.02 -9.89
CA ALA A 37 -5.25 19.63 -9.42
C ALA A 37 -6.09 18.63 -8.60
N MET A 38 -5.63 18.31 -7.38
CA MET A 38 -6.40 17.49 -6.45
C MET A 38 -6.13 17.88 -5.00
N ASN A 39 -7.05 17.51 -4.10
CA ASN A 39 -6.79 17.68 -2.67
C ASN A 39 -5.68 16.72 -2.22
N ARG A 40 -5.15 16.93 -1.02
CA ARG A 40 -4.01 16.16 -0.52
C ARG A 40 -4.30 14.67 -0.34
N GLU A 41 -5.51 14.31 0.07
CA GLU A 41 -5.91 12.92 0.29
C GLU A 41 -5.98 12.14 -1.03
N ASP A 42 -6.57 12.75 -2.06
CA ASP A 42 -6.60 12.23 -3.43
C ASP A 42 -5.19 12.10 -3.99
N GLU A 43 -4.34 13.10 -3.75
CA GLU A 43 -2.93 13.07 -4.18
C GLU A 43 -2.19 11.87 -3.57
N LEU A 44 -2.31 11.66 -2.27
CA LEU A 44 -1.69 10.52 -1.58
C LEU A 44 -2.26 9.19 -2.07
N SER A 45 -3.57 9.13 -2.34
CA SER A 45 -4.22 7.93 -2.87
C SER A 45 -3.76 7.59 -4.30
N VAL A 46 -3.64 8.60 -5.16
CA VAL A 46 -3.12 8.44 -6.53
C VAL A 46 -1.65 8.02 -6.50
N ARG A 47 -0.83 8.64 -5.66
CA ARG A 47 0.59 8.30 -5.51
C ARG A 47 0.79 6.87 -5.01
N ALA A 48 0.00 6.45 -4.02
CA ALA A 48 0.01 5.09 -3.52
C ALA A 48 -0.41 4.06 -4.59
N ALA A 49 -1.50 4.33 -5.31
CA ALA A 49 -1.97 3.45 -6.37
C ALA A 49 -0.98 3.38 -7.56
N LEU A 50 -0.33 4.49 -7.91
CA LEU A 50 0.68 4.53 -8.95
C LEU A 50 1.94 3.76 -8.53
N ALA A 51 2.36 3.89 -7.28
CA ALA A 51 3.47 3.09 -6.75
C ALA A 51 3.19 1.59 -6.76
N GLU A 52 1.99 1.17 -6.37
CA GLU A 52 1.57 -0.22 -6.45
C GLU A 52 1.54 -0.73 -7.91
N ALA A 53 1.10 0.11 -8.84
CA ALA A 53 1.12 -0.20 -10.27
C ALA A 53 2.55 -0.46 -10.78
N TRP A 54 3.53 0.33 -10.34
CA TRP A 54 4.93 0.15 -10.71
C TRP A 54 5.57 -1.06 -10.03
N LEU A 55 5.24 -1.34 -8.76
CA LEU A 55 5.69 -2.55 -8.08
C LEU A 55 5.19 -3.83 -8.76
N LEU A 56 3.97 -3.83 -9.30
CA LEU A 56 3.46 -4.96 -10.10
C LEU A 56 4.21 -5.16 -11.42
N GLN A 57 4.91 -4.15 -11.90
CA GLN A 57 5.73 -4.17 -13.12
C GLN A 57 7.23 -4.35 -12.80
N ASP A 58 7.59 -4.54 -11.53
CA ASP A 58 8.97 -4.60 -11.04
C ASP A 58 9.79 -3.30 -11.31
N ASP A 59 9.13 -2.18 -11.60
CA ASP A 59 9.77 -0.88 -11.79
C ASP A 59 9.94 -0.16 -10.44
N LEU A 60 10.96 -0.60 -9.70
CA LEU A 60 11.28 -0.09 -8.38
C LEU A 60 11.65 1.41 -8.33
N PRO A 61 12.40 1.97 -9.31
CA PRO A 61 12.64 3.40 -9.40
C PRO A 61 11.34 4.21 -9.51
N GLN A 62 10.43 3.83 -10.42
CA GLN A 62 9.16 4.55 -10.59
C GLN A 62 8.23 4.39 -9.39
N ALA A 63 8.22 3.22 -8.76
CA ALA A 63 7.47 2.98 -7.52
C ALA A 63 7.90 3.94 -6.41
N ALA A 64 9.22 4.04 -6.17
CA ALA A 64 9.76 4.93 -5.16
C ALA A 64 9.54 6.41 -5.49
N ALA A 65 9.70 6.80 -6.75
CA ALA A 65 9.44 8.17 -7.20
C ALA A 65 7.97 8.57 -7.00
N SER A 66 7.04 7.66 -7.29
CA SER A 66 5.60 7.89 -7.12
C SER A 66 5.21 8.00 -5.64
N LEU A 67 5.75 7.14 -4.77
CA LEU A 67 5.53 7.25 -3.32
C LEU A 67 6.11 8.52 -2.73
N GLY A 68 7.23 9.03 -3.26
CA GLY A 68 7.91 10.20 -2.75
C GLY A 68 8.45 10.01 -1.33
N ARG A 69 8.35 11.06 -0.50
CA ARG A 69 8.86 11.03 0.88
C ARG A 69 7.92 10.25 1.81
N PRO A 70 8.48 9.59 2.84
CA PRO A 70 7.67 8.87 3.82
C PRO A 70 6.72 9.78 4.61
N PRO A 71 5.63 9.19 5.17
CA PRO A 71 4.55 9.96 5.81
C PRO A 71 4.98 10.83 6.98
N ASP A 72 6.05 10.47 7.68
CA ASP A 72 6.63 11.24 8.80
C ASP A 72 7.16 12.63 8.40
N SER A 73 7.42 12.84 7.11
CA SER A 73 7.81 14.16 6.58
C SER A 73 6.63 15.08 6.23
N ILE A 74 5.40 14.56 6.28
CA ILE A 74 4.17 15.29 5.96
C ILE A 74 3.66 15.94 7.25
N ARG A 75 3.41 17.25 7.21
CA ARG A 75 3.02 18.02 8.40
C ARG A 75 1.52 18.00 8.65
N GLU A 76 0.75 17.81 7.58
CA GLU A 76 -0.69 17.74 7.61
C GLU A 76 -1.19 16.42 8.22
N PRO A 77 -2.33 16.44 8.92
CA PRO A 77 -2.93 15.22 9.46
C PRO A 77 -3.34 14.27 8.31
N ILE A 78 -2.99 12.99 8.47
CA ILE A 78 -3.33 11.91 7.53
C ILE A 78 -4.11 10.87 8.32
N GLY A 79 -5.23 10.39 7.77
CA GLY A 79 -6.02 9.33 8.39
C GLY A 79 -5.27 7.99 8.45
N ASP A 80 -5.58 7.18 9.47
CA ASP A 80 -4.89 5.91 9.75
C ASP A 80 -4.92 4.92 8.57
N ALA A 81 -6.04 4.83 7.83
CA ALA A 81 -6.13 3.98 6.65
C ALA A 81 -5.09 4.36 5.56
N THR A 82 -4.94 5.66 5.31
CA THR A 82 -3.96 6.18 4.34
C THR A 82 -2.53 6.00 4.85
N LEU A 83 -2.29 6.24 6.14
CA LEU A 83 -0.98 5.97 6.76
C LEU A 83 -0.59 4.50 6.64
N SER A 84 -1.52 3.59 6.93
CA SER A 84 -1.30 2.15 6.80
C SER A 84 -0.87 1.77 5.38
N MET A 85 -1.61 2.24 4.37
CA MET A 85 -1.30 2.01 2.96
C MET A 85 0.09 2.54 2.57
N LEU A 86 0.41 3.79 2.93
CA LEU A 86 1.69 4.41 2.59
C LEU A 86 2.87 3.69 3.24
N TRP A 87 2.77 3.37 4.53
CA TRP A 87 3.81 2.63 5.24
C TRP A 87 4.04 1.24 4.64
N ARG A 88 2.96 0.54 4.27
CA ARG A 88 3.04 -0.77 3.62
C ARG A 88 3.82 -0.67 2.30
N LEU A 89 3.46 0.27 1.44
CA LEU A 89 4.11 0.43 0.13
C LEU A 89 5.58 0.87 0.26
N HIS A 90 5.91 1.73 1.22
CA HIS A 90 7.32 2.04 1.53
C HIS A 90 8.08 0.80 2.00
N GLY A 91 7.45 -0.06 2.81
CA GLY A 91 8.02 -1.34 3.22
C GLY A 91 8.29 -2.26 2.04
N ARG A 92 7.35 -2.39 1.09
CA ARG A 92 7.55 -3.18 -0.14
C ARG A 92 8.73 -2.69 -0.97
N VAL A 93 8.86 -1.37 -1.11
CA VAL A 93 9.99 -0.75 -1.81
C VAL A 93 11.30 -1.05 -1.07
N ALA A 94 11.35 -0.90 0.25
CA ALA A 94 12.54 -1.22 1.04
C ALA A 94 12.92 -2.71 0.92
N PHE A 95 11.92 -3.59 0.98
CA PHE A 95 12.09 -5.03 0.83
C PHE A 95 12.66 -5.39 -0.54
N ALA A 96 12.11 -4.83 -1.62
CA ALA A 96 12.59 -5.03 -2.99
C ALA A 96 14.04 -4.52 -3.19
N ARG A 97 14.47 -3.52 -2.41
CA ARG A 97 15.87 -3.04 -2.38
C ARG A 97 16.80 -3.90 -1.53
N GLY A 98 16.29 -4.95 -0.88
CA GLY A 98 17.06 -5.79 0.03
C GLY A 98 17.25 -5.23 1.43
N ASP A 99 16.63 -4.09 1.77
CA ASP A 99 16.70 -3.48 3.11
C ASP A 99 15.64 -4.10 4.03
N LYS A 100 15.92 -5.33 4.46
CA LYS A 100 14.99 -6.18 5.23
C LYS A 100 14.60 -5.57 6.57
N SER A 101 15.57 -5.06 7.33
CA SER A 101 15.33 -4.46 8.65
C SER A 101 14.42 -3.24 8.54
N ARG A 102 14.65 -2.40 7.53
CA ARG A 102 13.78 -1.26 7.26
C ARG A 102 12.40 -1.69 6.80
N ALA A 103 12.29 -2.70 5.94
CA ALA A 103 11.00 -3.23 5.52
C ALA A 103 10.15 -3.69 6.71
N ILE A 104 10.73 -4.47 7.63
CA ILE A 104 10.05 -4.92 8.86
C ILE A 104 9.53 -3.72 9.67
N ALA A 105 10.38 -2.73 9.91
CA ALA A 105 9.98 -1.53 10.67
C ALA A 105 8.84 -0.76 9.99
N LEU A 106 8.86 -0.66 8.66
CA LEU A 106 7.81 0.02 7.89
C LEU A 106 6.51 -0.77 7.88
N HIS A 107 6.54 -2.09 7.71
CA HIS A 107 5.35 -2.94 7.78
C HIS A 107 4.74 -3.00 9.19
N ALA A 108 5.56 -2.94 10.24
CA ALA A 108 5.07 -2.85 11.62
C ALA A 108 4.31 -1.52 11.87
N ARG A 109 4.79 -0.40 11.31
CA ARG A 109 4.05 0.87 11.31
C ARG A 109 2.74 0.76 10.52
N ALA A 110 2.78 0.11 9.36
CA ALA A 110 1.58 -0.11 8.54
C ALA A 110 0.51 -0.90 9.31
N LEU A 111 0.91 -1.96 10.02
CA LEU A 111 0.02 -2.79 10.83
C LEU A 111 -0.62 -1.98 11.96
N LYS A 112 0.18 -1.20 12.72
CA LYS A 112 -0.33 -0.34 13.79
C LYS A 112 -1.46 0.58 13.29
N HIS A 113 -1.25 1.23 12.15
CA HIS A 113 -2.28 2.12 11.59
C HIS A 113 -3.47 1.35 11.00
N ALA A 114 -3.26 0.13 10.48
CA ALA A 114 -4.36 -0.72 10.04
C ALA A 114 -5.28 -1.12 11.20
N ASP A 115 -4.69 -1.42 12.37
CA ASP A 115 -5.42 -1.75 13.60
C ASP A 115 -6.22 -0.54 14.09
N LEU A 116 -5.62 0.66 14.12
CA LEU A 116 -6.31 1.91 14.47
C LEU A 116 -7.46 2.26 13.53
N ALA A 117 -7.31 1.95 12.23
CA ALA A 117 -8.36 2.14 11.23
C ALA A 117 -9.43 1.04 11.24
N HIS A 118 -9.26 -0.03 12.04
CA HIS A 118 -10.11 -1.22 12.03
C HIS A 118 -10.31 -1.85 10.63
N ASP A 119 -9.30 -1.73 9.77
CA ASP A 119 -9.32 -2.26 8.40
C ASP A 119 -8.70 -3.66 8.37
N SER A 120 -9.54 -4.71 8.45
CA SER A 120 -9.08 -6.10 8.42
C SER A 120 -8.34 -6.46 7.13
N ARG A 121 -8.63 -5.81 6.00
CA ARG A 121 -7.89 -6.06 4.76
C ARG A 121 -6.47 -5.52 4.89
N ALA A 122 -6.33 -4.28 5.35
CA ALA A 122 -5.02 -3.66 5.57
C ALA A 122 -4.21 -4.41 6.64
N ILE A 123 -4.85 -4.86 7.72
CA ILE A 123 -4.23 -5.71 8.76
C ILE A 123 -3.68 -6.98 8.13
N GLY A 124 -4.51 -7.67 7.34
CA GLY A 124 -4.12 -8.91 6.67
C GLY A 124 -2.94 -8.74 5.72
N LEU A 125 -2.95 -7.69 4.90
CA LEU A 125 -1.86 -7.37 3.97
C LEU A 125 -0.56 -7.02 4.71
N ALA A 126 -0.62 -6.20 5.77
CA ALA A 126 0.56 -5.83 6.54
C ALA A 126 1.19 -7.05 7.25
N ARG A 127 0.37 -7.95 7.82
CA ARG A 127 0.86 -9.19 8.44
C ARG A 127 1.46 -10.15 7.41
N TYR A 128 0.86 -10.27 6.24
CA TYR A 128 1.43 -11.07 5.14
C TYR A 128 2.81 -10.57 4.73
N GLU A 129 2.99 -9.25 4.60
CA GLU A 129 4.28 -8.67 4.22
C GLU A 129 5.33 -8.79 5.35
N LEU A 130 4.93 -8.69 6.62
CA LEU A 130 5.80 -9.03 7.76
C LEU A 130 6.24 -10.48 7.72
N ALA A 131 5.33 -11.43 7.51
CA ALA A 131 5.68 -12.85 7.37
C ALA A 131 6.68 -13.07 6.22
N HIS A 132 6.48 -12.37 5.10
CA HIS A 132 7.41 -12.44 3.97
C HIS A 132 8.82 -11.94 4.34
N CYS A 133 8.91 -10.86 5.11
CA CYS A 133 10.17 -10.34 5.62
C CYS A 133 10.84 -11.30 6.61
N TYR A 134 10.10 -11.81 7.59
CA TYR A 134 10.62 -12.73 8.61
C TYR A 134 11.11 -14.05 8.03
N ARG A 135 10.44 -14.54 6.97
CA ARG A 135 10.87 -15.74 6.24
C ARG A 135 12.27 -15.56 5.64
N GLN A 136 12.58 -14.38 5.13
CA GLN A 136 13.89 -14.10 4.53
C GLN A 136 15.02 -13.86 5.53
N VAL A 137 14.71 -13.65 6.82
CA VAL A 137 15.71 -13.54 7.91
C VAL A 137 15.82 -14.84 8.73
N GLY A 138 15.01 -15.86 8.42
CA GLY A 138 15.10 -17.19 9.02
C GLY A 138 14.26 -17.40 10.29
N ASP A 139 13.42 -16.44 10.68
CA ASP A 139 12.60 -16.55 11.89
C ASP A 139 11.28 -17.29 11.64
N SER A 140 11.36 -18.62 11.57
CA SER A 140 10.22 -19.47 11.20
C SER A 140 9.05 -19.46 12.20
N GLY A 141 9.30 -19.13 13.47
CA GLY A 141 8.27 -19.04 14.51
C GLY A 141 7.35 -17.84 14.28
N ILE A 142 7.95 -16.67 14.08
CA ILE A 142 7.23 -15.42 13.81
C ILE A 142 6.47 -15.48 12.47
N VAL A 143 7.01 -16.18 11.47
CA VAL A 143 6.35 -16.35 10.16
C VAL A 143 4.99 -17.01 10.28
N ARG A 144 4.88 -18.12 11.03
CA ARG A 144 3.64 -18.90 11.13
C ARG A 144 2.54 -18.09 11.82
N GLU A 145 2.90 -17.36 12.87
CA GLU A 145 1.96 -16.52 13.60
C GLU A 145 1.37 -15.45 12.68
N HIS A 146 2.24 -14.70 11.98
CA HIS A 146 1.79 -13.65 11.07
C HIS A 146 0.95 -14.20 9.90
N LEU A 147 1.27 -15.36 9.34
CA LEU A 147 0.45 -15.97 8.28
C LEU A 147 -0.94 -16.38 8.78
N THR A 148 -1.03 -16.97 9.97
CA THR A 148 -2.31 -17.36 10.57
C THR A 148 -3.21 -16.14 10.78
N GLN A 149 -2.64 -15.09 11.36
CA GLN A 149 -3.36 -13.85 11.63
C GLN A 149 -3.70 -13.09 10.33
N ALA A 150 -2.84 -13.13 9.31
CA ALA A 150 -3.11 -12.56 8.00
C ALA A 150 -4.31 -13.25 7.33
N ALA A 151 -4.35 -14.58 7.35
CA ALA A 151 -5.45 -15.37 6.78
C ALA A 151 -6.79 -15.03 7.46
N ALA A 152 -6.82 -14.98 8.79
CA ALA A 152 -8.02 -14.62 9.55
C ALA A 152 -8.54 -13.21 9.19
N ALA A 153 -7.64 -12.23 9.11
CA ALA A 153 -8.02 -10.85 8.80
C ALA A 153 -8.50 -10.68 7.35
N LEU A 154 -7.84 -11.33 6.39
CA LEU A 154 -8.27 -11.31 4.98
C LEU A 154 -9.61 -12.02 4.78
N HIS A 155 -9.87 -13.11 5.50
CA HIS A 155 -11.17 -13.78 5.48
C HIS A 155 -12.28 -12.85 6.02
N ALA A 156 -12.08 -12.22 7.18
CA ALA A 156 -13.02 -11.26 7.75
C ALA A 156 -13.28 -10.04 6.83
N ALA A 157 -12.30 -9.66 6.00
CA ALA A 157 -12.50 -8.62 4.99
C ALA A 157 -13.33 -9.09 3.78
N GLY A 158 -13.28 -10.37 3.45
CA GLY A 158 -14.11 -10.99 2.41
C GLY A 158 -15.57 -11.08 2.82
N GLU A 159 -15.85 -11.49 4.05
CA GLU A 159 -17.21 -11.57 4.61
C GLU A 159 -17.95 -10.21 4.57
N ARG A 160 -17.21 -9.09 4.74
CA ARG A 160 -17.79 -7.74 4.71
C ARG A 160 -18.10 -7.20 3.31
N ARG A 161 -17.75 -7.93 2.23
CA ARG A 161 -18.01 -7.52 0.84
C ARG A 161 -19.32 -8.09 0.28
N HIS A 162 -20.00 -8.97 1.01
CA HIS A 162 -21.27 -9.62 0.64
C HIS A 162 -22.43 -9.10 1.49
#